data_AF-A0A397CSS0-F1
#
_entry.id   AF-A0A397CSS0-F1
#
_cell.length_a   1.000
_cell.length_b   1.000
_cell.length_c   1.000
_cell.angle_alpha   90.00
_cell.angle_beta   90.00
_cell.angle_gamma   90.00
#
_symmetry.space_group_name_H-M   'P 1'
#
loop_
_entity.id
_entity.type
_entity.pdbx_description
1 polymer ?
#
loop_
_entity_poly.entity_id
_entity_poly.type
_entity_poly.pdbx_seq_one_letter_code
_entity_poly.pdbx_strand_id
1 'polypeptide(L)' 'GSFGFAIGAFDDYIYRTYKKPVFTIEVAGSEFVLPASTIRTRGEEIFKALTQFAHGVSPFCTSIPAVRESS' A
#
# COMPACT_ATOMS: atom_id res chain seq x y z
N GLY A 1 1.34 15.27 5.46
CA GLY A 1 0.44 15.17 4.30
C GLY A 1 -1.00 15.23 4.75
N SER A 2 -1.84 15.97 4.03
CA SER A 2 -3.31 15.86 4.17
C SER A 2 -3.81 14.92 3.09
N PHE A 3 -4.54 13.87 3.47
CA PHE A 3 -5.22 13.00 2.52
C PHE A 3 -6.50 13.69 2.07
N GLY A 4 -6.42 14.42 0.95
CA GLY A 4 -7.60 14.88 0.24
C GLY A 4 -8.34 13.70 -0.39
N PHE A 5 -9.63 13.86 -0.62
CA PHE A 5 -10.40 12.90 -1.42
C PHE A 5 -9.80 12.85 -2.84
N ALA A 6 -9.33 11.67 -3.25
CA ALA A 6 -8.76 11.42 -4.56
C ALA A 6 -9.42 10.18 -5.19
N ILE A 7 -9.64 10.22 -6.51
CA ILE A 7 -10.17 9.10 -7.30
C ILE A 7 -9.25 8.89 -8.51
N GLY A 8 -8.97 7.63 -8.82
CA GLY A 8 -8.19 7.24 -10.00
C GLY A 8 -6.70 7.14 -9.71
N ALA A 9 -6.34 6.97 -8.44
CA ALA A 9 -4.97 6.74 -8.02
C ALA A 9 -4.50 5.32 -8.43
N PHE A 10 -3.20 5.09 -8.31
CA PHE A 10 -2.60 3.81 -8.70
C PHE A 10 -3.17 2.63 -7.91
N ASP A 11 -3.35 2.79 -6.60
CA ASP A 11 -3.96 1.81 -5.71
C ASP A 11 -5.43 1.54 -6.04
N ASP A 12 -6.22 2.55 -6.41
CA ASP A 12 -7.60 2.36 -6.92
C ASP A 12 -7.61 1.41 -8.12
N TYR A 13 -6.73 1.66 -9.10
CA TYR A 13 -6.63 0.85 -10.31
C TYR A 13 -6.21 -0.59 -10.00
N ILE A 14 -5.16 -0.78 -9.18
CA ILE A 14 -4.65 -2.11 -8.83
C ILE A 14 -5.72 -2.92 -8.10
N TYR A 15 -6.38 -2.32 -7.10
CA TYR A 15 -7.43 -3.02 -6.36
C TYR A 15 -8.60 -3.35 -7.27
N ARG A 16 -9.07 -2.39 -8.09
CA ARG A 16 -10.21 -2.61 -8.99
C ARG A 16 -9.94 -3.71 -10.01
N THR A 17 -8.74 -3.76 -10.56
CA THR A 17 -8.35 -4.66 -11.65
C THR A 17 -8.04 -6.07 -11.15
N TYR A 18 -7.22 -6.19 -10.10
CA TYR A 18 -6.67 -7.49 -9.68
C TYR A 18 -7.32 -8.06 -8.42
N LYS A 19 -8.10 -7.26 -7.68
CA LYS A 19 -8.70 -7.66 -6.39
C LYS A 19 -7.63 -8.14 -5.39
N LYS A 20 -6.45 -7.51 -5.42
CA LYS A 20 -5.34 -7.79 -4.52
C LYS A 20 -5.12 -6.61 -3.56
N PRO A 21 -4.69 -6.87 -2.31
CA PRO A 21 -4.34 -5.82 -1.37
C PRO A 21 -3.28 -4.88 -1.95
N VAL A 22 -3.45 -3.59 -1.73
CA VAL A 22 -2.56 -2.51 -2.15
C VAL A 22 -2.71 -1.37 -1.15
N PHE A 23 -1.65 -0.59 -0.94
CA PHE A 23 -1.68 0.62 -0.12
C PHE A 23 -0.69 1.64 -0.70
N THR A 24 -0.85 2.88 -0.27
CA THR A 24 0.08 3.98 -0.54
C THR A 24 0.80 4.35 0.77
N ILE A 25 2.13 4.46 0.75
CA ILE A 25 2.92 5.02 1.86
C ILE A 25 3.24 6.48 1.55
N GLU A 26 2.81 7.36 2.44
CA GLU A 26 3.30 8.74 2.51
C GLU A 26 4.37 8.83 3.60
N VAL A 27 5.61 9.12 3.21
CA VAL A 27 6.74 9.17 4.15
C VAL A 27 6.63 10.43 5.02
N ALA A 28 6.93 10.29 6.31
CA ALA A 28 6.80 11.39 7.26
C ALA A 28 7.66 12.61 6.88
N GLY A 29 7.02 13.78 6.84
CA GLY A 29 7.61 15.04 6.43
C GLY A 29 6.53 16.08 6.08
N SER A 30 6.88 17.36 6.13
CA SER A 30 6.06 18.45 5.59
C SER A 30 6.51 18.93 4.21
N GLU A 31 7.72 18.56 3.81
CA GLU A 31 8.40 19.03 2.60
C GLU A 31 9.00 17.86 1.82
N PHE A 32 9.29 18.09 0.53
CA PHE A 32 9.98 17.10 -0.32
C PHE A 32 11.49 17.05 -0.09
N VAL A 33 12.08 18.09 0.53
CA VAL A 33 13.49 18.16 0.86
C VAL A 33 13.65 18.14 2.38
N LEU A 34 14.22 17.06 2.90
CA LEU A 34 14.47 16.86 4.32
C LEU A 34 15.95 16.57 4.58
N PRO A 35 16.46 16.78 5.81
CA PRO A 35 17.84 16.49 6.15
C PRO A 35 18.20 15.02 5.88
N ALA A 36 19.37 14.77 5.29
CA ALA A 36 19.84 13.41 5.00
C ALA A 36 19.93 12.52 6.26
N SER A 37 20.05 13.11 7.45
CA SER A 37 20.03 12.38 8.73
C SER A 37 18.72 11.62 8.98
N THR A 38 17.61 12.00 8.35
CA THR A 38 16.33 11.30 8.51
C THR A 38 16.24 10.02 7.69
N ILE A 39 17.11 9.83 6.69
CA ILE A 39 17.03 8.72 5.72
C ILE A 39 16.96 7.37 6.43
N ARG A 40 17.83 7.15 7.41
CA ARG A 40 17.87 5.86 8.11
C ARG A 40 16.56 5.58 8.87
N THR A 41 16.07 6.57 9.62
CA THR A 41 14.81 6.44 10.36
C THR A 41 13.62 6.19 9.43
N ARG A 42 13.51 6.93 8.32
CA ARG A 42 12.42 6.72 7.34
C ARG A 42 12.53 5.35 6.66
N GLY A 43 13.74 4.89 6.36
CA GLY A 43 13.98 3.55 5.82
C GLY A 43 13.52 2.44 6.77
N GLU A 44 13.78 2.57 8.08
CA GLU A 44 13.32 1.60 9.09
C GLU A 44 11.79 1.58 9.21
N GLU A 45 11.13 2.73 9.09
CA GLU A 45 9.65 2.81 9.09
C GLU A 45 9.03 2.14 7.86
N ILE A 46 9.57 2.41 6.68
CA ILE A 46 9.13 1.76 5.43
C ILE A 46 9.35 0.26 5.50
N PHE A 47 10.51 -0.18 6.01
CA PHE A 47 10.80 -1.60 6.19
C PHE A 47 9.76 -2.28 7.08
N LYS A 48 9.46 -1.70 8.26
CA LYS A 48 8.43 -2.22 9.17
C LYS A 48 7.05 -2.27 8.51
N ALA A 49 6.66 -1.24 7.76
CA ALA A 49 5.39 -1.21 7.05
C ALA A 49 5.29 -2.34 6.00
N LEU A 50 6.33 -2.54 5.19
CA LEU A 50 6.39 -3.62 4.20
C LEU A 50 6.38 -5.00 4.85
N THR A 51 7.12 -5.20 5.94
CA THR A 51 7.11 -6.45 6.70
C THR A 51 5.72 -6.74 7.25
N GLN A 52 5.08 -5.76 7.89
CA GLN A 52 3.73 -5.94 8.44
C GLN A 52 2.71 -6.22 7.33
N PHE A 53 2.80 -5.54 6.20
CA PHE A 53 1.94 -5.83 5.06
C PHE A 53 2.14 -7.26 4.54
N ALA A 54 3.39 -7.72 4.39
CA ALA A 54 3.69 -9.08 3.96
C ALA A 54 3.06 -10.14 4.88
N HIS A 55 3.06 -9.91 6.20
CA HIS A 55 2.34 -10.78 7.13
C HIS A 55 0.82 -10.71 6.93
N GLY A 56 0.27 -9.50 6.75
CA GLY A 56 -1.15 -9.24 6.60
C GLY A 56 -1.79 -9.70 5.29
N VAL A 57 -1.02 -9.95 4.23
CA VAL A 57 -1.56 -10.39 2.92
C VAL A 57 -1.86 -11.88 2.85
N SER A 58 -1.41 -12.68 3.82
CA SER A 58 -1.60 -14.14 3.83
C SER A 58 -3.05 -14.61 3.59
N PRO A 59 -4.08 -13.97 4.19
CA PRO A 59 -5.49 -14.32 3.93
C PRO A 59 -5.95 -14.13 2.48
N PHE A 60 -5.24 -13.32 1.69
CA PHE A 60 -5.58 -13.02 0.29
C PHE A 60 -4.80 -13.90 -0.72
N CYS A 61 -3.94 -14.78 -0.22
CA CYS A 61 -3.11 -15.69 -1.01
C CYS A 61 -3.78 -17.05 -1.28
N THR A 62 -4.93 -17.35 -0.68
CA THR A 62 -5.66 -18.59 -0.96
C THR A 62 -6.40 -18.48 -2.29
N SER A 63 -6.07 -19.39 -3.21
CA SER A 63 -6.64 -19.50 -4.54
C SER A 63 -7.97 -20.28 -4.51
N ILE A 64 -9.01 -19.74 -3.88
CA ILE A 64 -10.36 -20.08 -4.32
C ILE A 64 -10.71 -19.04 -5.38
N PRO A 65 -10.70 -19.39 -6.68
CA PRO A 65 -11.25 -18.49 -7.68
C PRO A 65 -12.69 -18.21 -7.28
N ALA A 66 -13.09 -16.94 -7.29
CA ALA A 66 -14.50 -16.58 -7.20
C ALA A 66 -15.23 -17.44 -8.24
N VAL A 67 -16.08 -18.36 -7.76
CA VAL A 67 -16.96 -19.12 -8.63
C VAL A 67 -17.66 -18.08 -9.50
N ARG A 68 -17.43 -18.15 -10.81
CA ARG A 68 -18.29 -17.43 -11.74
C ARG A 68 -19.66 -18.06 -11.55
N GLU A 69 -20.57 -17.36 -10.87
CA GLU A 69 -21.99 -17.64 -11.05
C GLU A 69 -22.28 -17.36 -12.53
N SER A 70 -22.40 -18.44 -13.28
CA SER A 70 -22.85 -18.42 -14.67
C SER A 70 -24.34 -18.10 -14.69
N SER A 71 -24.67 -17.11 -15.51
CA SER A 71 -26.03 -16.72 -15.91
C SER A 71 -26.89 -17.87 -16.40
#